data_AF-A0A534WJT4-F1
#
_entry.id   AF-A0A534WJT4-F1
#
_cell.length_a   1.000
_cell.length_b   1.000
_cell.length_c   1.000
_cell.angle_alpha   90.00
_cell.angle_beta   90.00
_cell.angle_gamma   90.00
#
_symmetry.space_group_name_H-M   'P 1'
#
loop_
_entity.id
_entity.type
_entity.pdbx_description
1 polymer ?
#
loop_
_entity_poly.entity_id
_entity_poly.type
_entity_poly.pdbx_seq_one_letter_code
_entity_poly.pdbx_strand_id
1 'polypeptide(L)'
;MSEAISHSEARHVGAEHHEVGFIRQYIFSTDHKMIGKQFLTLGLFGLVMGGILALLVRWELAFPETPVPGMGWVPEPTMYGGIIPPETYNAFFT
;
A
#
# COMPACT_ATOMS: atom_id res chain seq x y z
N MET A 1 -60.24 -34.56 -23.14
CA MET A 1 -59.30 -34.44 -22.01
C MET A 1 -58.37 -33.29 -22.35
N SER A 2 -58.63 -32.11 -21.80
CA SER A 2 -57.79 -30.92 -21.98
C SER A 2 -56.76 -30.95 -20.85
N GLU A 3 -55.50 -31.24 -21.17
CA GLU A 3 -54.42 -31.07 -20.19
C GLU A 3 -54.25 -29.58 -19.92
N ALA A 4 -54.44 -29.19 -18.67
CA ALA A 4 -54.13 -27.86 -18.20
C ALA A 4 -52.62 -27.69 -18.17
N ILE A 5 -52.10 -26.73 -18.95
CA ILE A 5 -50.74 -26.23 -18.81
C ILE A 5 -50.65 -25.58 -17.43
N SER A 6 -50.08 -26.31 -16.47
CA SER A 6 -49.71 -25.78 -15.16
C SER A 6 -48.45 -24.94 -15.32
N HIS A 7 -48.62 -23.66 -15.63
CA HIS A 7 -47.60 -22.65 -15.38
C HIS A 7 -47.53 -22.43 -13.86
N SER A 8 -46.84 -23.33 -13.17
CA SER A 8 -46.38 -23.09 -11.80
C SER A 8 -45.32 -22.01 -11.86
N GLU A 9 -45.68 -20.81 -11.41
CA GLU A 9 -44.81 -19.65 -11.25
C GLU A 9 -43.45 -20.07 -10.69
N ALA A 10 -42.39 -19.75 -11.43
CA ALA A 10 -41.05 -19.73 -10.90
C ALA A 10 -41.06 -18.77 -9.70
N ARG A 11 -41.05 -19.32 -8.49
CA ARG A 11 -40.74 -18.54 -7.29
C ARG A 11 -39.36 -17.93 -7.53
N HIS A 12 -39.34 -16.65 -7.89
CA HIS A 12 -38.16 -15.82 -7.77
C HIS A 12 -37.85 -15.74 -6.27
N VAL A 13 -37.12 -16.72 -5.77
CA VAL A 13 -36.36 -16.58 -4.53
C VAL A 13 -35.42 -15.42 -4.83
N GLY A 14 -35.74 -14.25 -4.30
CA GLY A 14 -34.86 -13.10 -4.36
C GLY A 14 -33.50 -13.57 -3.90
N ALA A 15 -32.56 -13.62 -4.83
CA ALA A 15 -31.17 -13.80 -4.47
C ALA A 15 -30.83 -12.59 -3.63
N GLU A 16 -30.85 -12.75 -2.30
CA GLU A 16 -30.13 -11.84 -1.43
C GLU A 16 -28.67 -11.93 -1.88
N HIS A 17 -28.28 -11.00 -2.74
CA HIS A 17 -26.89 -10.74 -3.04
C HIS A 17 -26.27 -10.35 -1.71
N HIS A 18 -25.67 -11.33 -1.01
CA HIS A 18 -24.81 -11.06 0.13
C HIS A 18 -23.67 -10.20 -0.38
N GLU A 19 -23.85 -8.89 -0.29
CA GLU A 19 -22.81 -7.92 -0.62
C GLU A 19 -21.64 -8.22 0.29
N VAL A 20 -20.55 -8.71 -0.31
CA VAL A 20 -19.32 -8.93 0.42
C VAL A 20 -18.87 -7.56 0.90
N GLY A 21 -18.99 -7.32 2.21
CA GLY A 21 -18.67 -6.01 2.77
C GLY A 21 -17.27 -5.55 2.38
N PHE A 22 -17.09 -4.23 2.25
CA PHE A 22 -15.86 -3.57 1.79
C PHE A 22 -14.56 -4.16 2.38
N ILE A 23 -14.58 -4.48 3.68
CA ILE A 23 -13.44 -5.08 4.40
C ILE A 23 -13.04 -6.44 3.82
N ARG A 24 -14.00 -7.33 3.53
CA ARG A 24 -13.70 -8.63 2.91
C ARG A 24 -13.31 -8.51 1.45
N GLN A 25 -13.81 -7.49 0.74
CA GLN A 25 -13.49 -7.33 -0.67
C GLN A 25 -12.08 -6.76 -0.89
N TYR A 26 -11.59 -5.88 -0.01
CA TYR A 26 -10.35 -5.11 -0.23
C TYR A 26 -9.25 -5.30 0.82
N ILE A 27 -9.55 -5.79 2.02
CA ILE A 27 -8.55 -6.04 3.07
C ILE A 27 -8.32 -7.54 3.22
N PHE A 28 -9.39 -8.32 3.37
CA PHE A 28 -9.35 -9.78 3.52
C PHE A 28 -9.95 -10.51 2.30
N SER A 29 -9.47 -10.18 1.10
CA SER A 29 -9.97 -10.85 -0.11
C SER A 29 -9.27 -12.18 -0.35
N THR A 30 -10.03 -13.13 -0.88
CA THR A 30 -9.54 -14.42 -1.35
C THR A 30 -9.26 -14.44 -2.85
N ASP A 31 -9.56 -13.35 -3.57
CA ASP A 31 -9.27 -13.23 -5.00
C ASP A 31 -7.78 -12.89 -5.22
N HIS A 32 -7.05 -13.81 -5.85
CA HIS A 32 -5.64 -13.66 -6.19
C HIS A 32 -5.36 -12.44 -7.08
N LYS A 33 -6.33 -11.97 -7.87
CA LYS A 33 -6.18 -10.75 -8.67
C LYS A 33 -6.15 -9.51 -7.78
N MET A 34 -6.97 -9.49 -6.72
CA MET A 34 -6.99 -8.40 -5.75
C MET A 34 -5.69 -8.42 -4.94
N ILE A 35 -5.31 -9.59 -4.42
CA ILE A 35 -4.05 -9.80 -3.69
C ILE A 35 -2.85 -9.38 -4.54
N GLY A 36 -2.84 -9.73 -5.84
CA GLY A 36 -1.79 -9.32 -6.77
C GLY A 36 -1.68 -7.79 -6.92
N LYS A 37 -2.81 -7.08 -7.02
CA LYS A 37 -2.81 -5.60 -7.05
C LYS A 37 -2.33 -4.99 -5.75
N GLN A 38 -2.72 -5.55 -4.60
CA GLN A 38 -2.23 -5.09 -3.30
C GLN A 38 -0.71 -5.26 -3.19
N PHE A 39 -0.20 -6.43 -3.57
CA PHE A 39 1.23 -6.72 -3.51
C PHE A 39 2.03 -5.81 -4.44
N LEU A 40 1.55 -5.58 -5.68
CA LEU A 40 2.18 -4.64 -6.61
C LEU A 40 2.16 -3.20 -6.08
N THR A 41 1.04 -2.77 -5.49
CA THR A 41 0.91 -1.42 -4.92
C THR A 41 1.83 -1.24 -3.72
N LEU A 42 1.87 -2.23 -2.82
CA LEU A 42 2.76 -2.24 -1.67
C LEU A 42 4.23 -2.28 -2.10
N GLY A 43 4.56 -3.09 -3.10
CA GLY A 43 5.90 -3.16 -3.69
C GLY A 43 6.31 -1.84 -4.34
N LEU A 44 5.40 -1.16 -5.03
CA LEU A 44 5.65 0.16 -5.58
C LEU A 44 5.89 1.20 -4.48
N PHE A 45 5.11 1.16 -3.40
CA PHE A 45 5.35 2.00 -2.23
C PHE A 45 6.73 1.70 -1.59
N GLY A 46 7.07 0.43 -1.43
CA GLY A 46 8.39 0.00 -0.95
C GLY A 46 9.53 0.47 -1.86
N LEU A 47 9.33 0.44 -3.18
CA LEU A 47 10.29 0.93 -4.16
C LEU A 47 10.50 2.45 -4.04
N VAL A 48 9.42 3.21 -3.82
CA VAL A 48 9.53 4.66 -3.58
C VAL A 48 10.27 4.93 -2.28
N MET A 49 9.91 4.26 -1.18
CA MET A 49 10.56 4.43 0.12
C MET A 49 12.05 4.04 0.06
N GLY A 50 12.37 2.88 -0.51
CA GLY A 50 13.74 2.42 -0.71
C GLY A 50 14.54 3.31 -1.66
N GLY A 51 13.89 3.84 -2.71
CA GLY A 51 14.50 4.80 -3.63
C GLY A 51 14.87 6.11 -2.94
N ILE A 52 13.99 6.65 -2.09
CA ILE A 52 14.29 7.84 -1.29
C ILE A 52 15.46 7.58 -0.33
N LEU A 53 15.45 6.46 0.39
CA LEU A 53 16.54 6.08 1.29
C LEU A 53 17.88 5.94 0.54
N ALA A 54 17.88 5.31 -0.63
CA ALA A 54 19.07 5.20 -1.47
C ALA A 54 19.60 6.58 -1.91
N LEU A 55 18.73 7.55 -2.20
CA LEU A 55 19.11 8.91 -2.52
C LEU A 55 19.71 9.65 -1.31
N LEU A 56 19.20 9.43 -0.10
CA LEU A 56 19.75 10.03 1.12
C LEU A 56 21.16 9.50 1.42
N VAL A 57 21.37 8.17 1.33
CA VAL A 57 22.71 7.57 1.44
C VAL A 57 23.63 8.13 0.36
N ARG A 58 23.14 8.25 -0.89
CA ARG A 58 23.92 8.78 -2.00
C ARG A 58 24.31 10.24 -1.79
N TRP A 59 23.44 11.04 -1.17
CA TRP A 59 23.70 12.43 -0.84
C TRP A 59 24.87 12.56 0.11
N GLU A 60 24.88 11.79 1.21
CA GLU A 60 25.97 11.81 2.20
C GLU A 60 27.32 11.43 1.58
N LEU A 61 27.33 10.48 0.64
CA LEU A 61 28.54 10.11 -0.11
C LEU A 61 29.03 11.19 -1.09
N ALA A 62 28.15 12.08 -1.55
CA ALA A 62 28.50 13.15 -2.49
C ALA A 62 28.88 14.46 -1.78
N PHE A 63 28.17 14.80 -0.70
CA PHE A 63 28.30 16.05 0.05
C PHE A 63 28.20 15.79 1.56
N PRO A 64 29.26 15.29 2.19
CA PRO A 64 29.23 14.94 3.62
C PRO A 64 29.02 16.17 4.49
N GLU A 65 28.33 16.00 5.62
CA GLU A 65 28.03 17.06 6.61
C GLU A 65 27.28 18.28 6.05
N THR A 66 26.62 18.15 4.90
CA THR A 66 25.79 19.22 4.32
C THR A 66 24.30 18.94 4.48
N PRO A 67 23.47 19.98 4.68
CA PRO A 67 22.04 19.79 4.82
C PRO A 67 21.42 19.29 3.51
N VAL A 68 20.58 18.26 3.60
CA VAL A 68 19.82 17.74 2.47
C VAL A 68 18.79 18.80 2.03
N PRO A 69 18.78 19.21 0.75
CA PRO A 69 17.85 20.20 0.25
C PRO A 69 16.40 19.78 0.50
N GLY A 70 15.63 20.65 1.15
CA GLY A 70 14.22 20.41 1.45
C GLY A 70 13.94 19.51 2.65
N MET A 71 14.96 19.07 3.39
CA MET A 71 14.79 18.22 4.59
C MET A 71 14.96 18.97 5.91
N GLY A 72 15.07 20.30 5.88
CA GLY A 72 15.21 21.14 7.09
C GLY A 72 13.99 21.16 8.02
N TRP A 73 12.88 20.53 7.64
CA TRP A 73 11.67 20.39 8.47
C TRP A 73 11.66 19.11 9.33
N VAL A 74 12.60 18.19 9.11
CA VAL A 74 12.68 16.95 9.89
C VAL A 74 13.16 17.26 11.30
N PRO A 75 12.43 16.83 12.35
CA PRO A 75 12.78 17.14 13.73
C PRO A 75 14.02 16.37 14.21
N GLU A 76 14.67 16.93 15.22
CA GLU A 76 15.67 16.22 16.02
C GLU A 76 15.01 15.05 16.78
N PRO A 77 15.68 13.89 16.97
CA PRO A 77 17.10 13.62 16.71
C PRO A 77 17.40 13.07 15.31
N THR A 78 16.39 12.92 14.44
CA THR A 78 16.57 12.27 13.13
C THR A 78 17.41 13.10 12.16
N MET A 79 17.25 14.42 12.12
CA MET A 79 18.15 15.30 11.38
C MET A 79 18.35 16.61 12.13
N TYR A 80 19.57 17.15 12.09
CA TYR A 80 19.89 18.45 12.68
C TYR A 80 19.88 19.52 11.59
N GLY A 81 18.78 20.27 11.47
CA GLY A 81 18.63 21.29 10.43
C GLY A 81 18.73 20.74 8.99
N GLY A 82 18.43 19.45 8.80
CA GLY A 82 18.55 18.74 7.53
C GLY A 82 19.89 18.02 7.30
N ILE A 83 20.84 18.11 8.24
CA ILE A 83 22.08 17.31 8.25
C ILE A 83 21.77 15.94 8.84
N ILE A 84 22.31 14.88 8.22
CA ILE A 84 22.11 13.50 8.65
C ILE A 84 23.21 13.14 9.67
N PRO A 85 22.87 12.92 10.95
CA PRO A 85 23.86 12.49 11.93
C PRO A 85 24.27 11.02 11.71
N PRO A 86 25.48 10.60 12.14
CA PRO A 86 26.00 9.25 11.92
C PRO A 86 25.07 8.13 12.43
N GLU A 87 24.35 8.35 13.52
CA GLU A 87 23.40 7.40 14.08
C GLU A 87 22.21 7.16 13.13
N THR A 88 21.70 8.23 12.51
CA THR A 88 20.60 8.14 11.55
C THR A 88 21.08 7.55 10.24
N TYR A 89 22.30 7.88 9.80
CA TYR A 89 22.92 7.25 8.64
C TYR A 89 23.01 5.72 8.81
N ASN A 90 23.47 5.25 9.98
CA ASN A 90 23.56 3.82 10.28
C ASN A 90 22.18 3.16 10.31
N ALA A 91 21.16 3.87 10.82
CA ALA A 91 19.79 3.36 10.87
C ALA A 91 19.20 3.05 9.49
N PHE A 92 19.64 3.72 8.41
CA PHE A 92 19.15 3.44 7.06
C PHE A 92 19.44 2.03 6.54
N PHE A 93 20.39 1.31 7.16
CA PHE A 93 20.81 -0.03 6.75
C PHE A 93 20.21 -1.16 7.59
N THR A 94 19.32 -0.84 8.54
CA THR A 94 18.73 -1.79 9.51
C THR A 94 17.22 -1.78 9.40
#